data_AF-A0A0M8UC74-F1
#
_entry.id   AF-A0A0M8UC74-F1
#
_cell.length_a   1.000
_cell.length_b   1.000
_cell.length_c   1.000
_cell.angle_alpha   90.00
_cell.angle_beta   90.00
_cell.angle_gamma   90.00
#
_symmetry.space_group_name_H-M   'P 1'
#
loop_
_entity.id
_entity.type
_entity.pdbx_description
1 polymer ?
#
loop_
_entity_poly.entity_id
_entity_poly.type
_entity_poly.pdbx_seq_one_letter_code
_entity_poly.pdbx_strand_id
1 'polypeptide(L)'
;MEVVVTTMASDSHTWNLVFLQLLLEELGHRVTNLGACVPDELLVAECRRIEPDLIVLSSVNGHGFNDGMRVIEALRARPELARTPTVIGGKLGISGSGTPARQRALLTAGFDGVFEEGGSVLDFQSFVGSLPAAASRTLPAGSGVLL
;
A
#
# COMPACT_ATOMS: atom_id res chain seq x y z
N MET A 1 -12.35 -5.25 -2.12
CA MET A 1 -11.02 -5.20 -2.77
C MET A 1 -10.07 -6.10 -2.02
N GLU A 2 -9.12 -6.70 -2.72
CA GLU A 2 -7.91 -7.29 -2.14
C GLU A 2 -6.88 -6.18 -1.91
N VAL A 3 -6.42 -6.01 -0.68
CA VAL A 3 -5.51 -4.91 -0.30
C VAL A 3 -4.26 -5.49 0.35
N VAL A 4 -3.09 -5.04 -0.10
CA VAL A 4 -1.81 -5.35 0.56
C VAL A 4 -1.43 -4.19 1.47
N VAL A 5 -1.08 -4.49 2.72
CA VAL A 5 -0.59 -3.52 3.72
C VAL A 5 0.78 -3.97 4.20
N THR A 6 1.74 -3.03 4.27
CA THR A 6 3.10 -3.33 4.73
C THR A 6 3.88 -2.07 5.13
N THR A 7 5.00 -2.23 5.82
CA THR A 7 6.06 -1.22 5.83
C THR A 7 7.20 -1.61 4.91
N MET A 8 8.15 -0.70 4.71
CA MET A 8 9.33 -0.93 3.87
C MET A 8 10.51 -1.46 4.70
N ALA A 9 11.55 -1.94 4.03
CA ALA A 9 12.69 -2.66 4.61
C ALA A 9 13.30 -2.04 5.88
N SER A 10 13.34 -0.70 5.99
CA SER A 10 13.97 -0.02 7.12
C SER A 10 13.02 0.25 8.31
N ASP A 11 11.73 -0.04 8.19
CA ASP A 11 10.71 0.38 9.14
C ASP A 11 10.11 -0.80 9.90
N SER A 12 10.42 -0.91 11.19
CA SER A 12 9.98 -2.01 12.07
C SER A 12 8.66 -1.74 12.80
N HIS A 13 7.97 -0.64 12.50
CA HIS A 13 6.75 -0.28 13.23
C HIS A 13 5.56 -1.11 12.76
N THR A 14 4.92 -1.79 13.71
CA THR A 14 3.82 -2.73 13.41
C THR A 14 2.44 -2.20 13.78
N TRP A 15 2.35 -1.27 14.74
CA TRP A 15 1.05 -0.79 15.24
C TRP A 15 0.22 -0.12 14.15
N ASN A 16 0.86 0.67 13.26
CA ASN A 16 0.17 1.27 12.14
C ASN A 16 -0.39 0.23 11.17
N LEU A 17 0.30 -0.91 10.99
CA LEU A 17 -0.17 -1.99 10.13
C LEU A 17 -1.41 -2.65 10.72
N VAL A 18 -1.43 -2.88 12.03
CA VAL A 18 -2.61 -3.41 12.73
C VAL A 18 -3.78 -2.43 12.60
N PHE A 19 -3.54 -1.14 12.83
CA PHE A 19 -4.55 -0.11 12.66
C PHE A 19 -5.11 -0.06 11.23
N LEU A 20 -4.24 0.00 10.22
CA LEU A 20 -4.64 0.05 8.81
C LEU A 20 -5.41 -1.21 8.40
N GLN A 21 -4.97 -2.38 8.87
CA GLN A 21 -5.68 -3.63 8.61
C GLN A 21 -7.10 -3.58 9.18
N LEU A 22 -7.26 -3.25 10.47
CA LEU A 22 -8.58 -3.16 11.10
C LEU A 22 -9.48 -2.14 10.40
N LEU A 23 -8.93 -0.96 10.06
CA LEU A 23 -9.65 0.08 9.35
C LEU A 23 -10.14 -0.41 7.97
N LEU A 24 -9.28 -1.04 7.18
CA LEU A 24 -9.62 -1.51 5.84
C LEU A 24 -10.59 -2.70 5.88
N GLU A 25 -10.46 -3.59 6.87
CA GLU A 25 -11.40 -4.69 7.12
C GLU A 25 -12.78 -4.15 7.55
N GLU A 26 -12.84 -3.11 8.37
CA GLU A 26 -14.08 -2.42 8.74
C GLU A 26 -14.78 -1.77 7.54
N LEU A 27 -14.01 -1.29 6.55
CA LEU A 27 -14.52 -0.83 5.25
C LEU A 27 -14.94 -1.97 4.31
N GLY A 28 -14.85 -3.23 4.74
CA GLY A 28 -15.28 -4.41 3.98
C GLY A 28 -14.27 -4.91 2.95
N HIS A 29 -12.97 -4.62 3.14
CA HIS A 29 -11.91 -5.11 2.27
C HIS A 29 -11.22 -6.35 2.84
N ARG A 30 -10.65 -7.18 1.95
CA ARG A 30 -9.79 -8.30 2.33
C ARG A 30 -8.36 -7.77 2.38
N VAL A 31 -7.68 -7.97 3.50
CA VAL A 31 -6.35 -7.40 3.74
C VAL A 31 -5.33 -8.50 3.88
N THR A 32 -4.29 -8.47 3.04
CA THR A 32 -3.05 -9.22 3.24
C THR A 32 -2.02 -8.28 3.85
N ASN A 33 -1.76 -8.46 5.14
CA ASN A 33 -0.73 -7.72 5.85
C ASN A 33 0.60 -8.48 5.76
N LEU A 34 1.55 -7.96 4.97
CA LEU A 34 2.87 -8.58 4.79
C LEU A 34 3.80 -8.34 5.99
N GLY A 35 3.37 -7.53 6.95
CA GLY A 35 4.16 -7.18 8.13
C GLY A 35 5.14 -6.03 7.86
N ALA A 36 6.08 -5.89 8.78
CA ALA A 36 7.07 -4.83 8.80
C ALA A 36 8.42 -5.28 8.23
N CYS A 37 9.31 -4.32 7.93
CA CYS A 37 10.64 -4.56 7.37
C CYS A 37 10.63 -5.40 6.08
N VAL A 38 9.60 -5.25 5.24
CA VAL A 38 9.49 -6.06 4.01
C VAL A 38 10.49 -5.57 2.96
N PRO A 39 11.40 -6.45 2.45
CA PRO A 39 12.29 -6.11 1.36
C PRO A 39 11.51 -5.87 0.06
N ASP A 40 12.00 -4.95 -0.78
CA ASP A 40 11.32 -4.55 -2.03
C ASP A 40 11.03 -5.73 -2.95
N GLU A 41 11.99 -6.64 -3.11
CA GLU A 41 11.83 -7.82 -3.97
C GLU A 41 10.72 -8.75 -3.45
N LEU A 42 10.61 -8.89 -2.13
CA LEU A 42 9.54 -9.66 -1.51
C LEU A 42 8.19 -8.97 -1.71
N LEU A 43 8.11 -7.66 -1.49
CA LEU A 43 6.90 -6.88 -1.75
C LEU A 43 6.43 -7.05 -3.20
N VAL A 44 7.33 -6.88 -4.17
CA VAL A 44 7.01 -7.06 -5.59
C VAL A 44 6.55 -8.48 -5.86
N ALA A 45 7.25 -9.51 -5.36
CA ALA A 45 6.87 -10.90 -5.56
C ALA A 45 5.49 -11.23 -5.00
N GLU A 46 5.18 -10.77 -3.78
CA GLU A 46 3.89 -10.97 -3.14
C GLU A 46 2.78 -10.21 -3.85
N CYS A 47 2.99 -8.96 -4.26
CA CYS A 47 2.01 -8.21 -5.04
C CYS A 47 1.71 -8.88 -6.39
N ARG A 48 2.71 -9.46 -7.07
CA ARG A 48 2.49 -10.24 -8.31
C ARG A 48 1.68 -11.52 -8.06
N ARG A 49 1.85 -12.15 -6.90
CA ARG A 49 1.13 -13.37 -6.52
C ARG A 49 -0.30 -13.09 -6.10
N ILE A 50 -0.50 -12.01 -5.34
CA ILE A 50 -1.79 -11.61 -4.76
C ILE A 50 -2.65 -10.88 -5.81
N GLU A 51 -2.01 -10.13 -6.72
CA GLU A 51 -2.66 -9.23 -7.67
C GLU A 51 -3.64 -8.27 -6.97
N PRO A 52 -3.16 -7.46 -6.00
CA PRO A 52 -4.04 -6.63 -5.18
C PRO A 52 -4.66 -5.50 -5.99
N ASP A 53 -5.84 -5.07 -5.56
CA ASP A 53 -6.53 -3.88 -6.06
C ASP A 53 -5.92 -2.59 -5.49
N LEU A 54 -5.24 -2.67 -4.33
CA LEU A 54 -4.58 -1.56 -3.66
C LEU A 54 -3.35 -2.02 -2.87
N ILE A 55 -2.27 -1.24 -2.96
CA ILE A 55 -1.06 -1.39 -2.14
C ILE A 55 -0.94 -0.19 -1.21
N VAL A 56 -0.82 -0.44 0.10
CA VAL A 56 -0.72 0.58 1.14
C VAL A 56 0.62 0.45 1.87
N LEU A 57 1.49 1.44 1.68
CA LEU A 57 2.78 1.52 2.37
C LEU A 57 2.67 2.43 3.60
N SER A 58 2.88 1.87 4.78
CA SER A 58 3.01 2.65 6.01
C SER A 58 4.48 2.92 6.33
N SER A 59 4.79 4.15 6.71
CA SER A 59 6.09 4.48 7.29
C SER A 59 5.96 5.51 8.39
N VAL A 60 6.66 5.29 9.50
CA VAL A 60 6.78 6.27 10.59
C VAL A 60 8.20 6.42 11.13
N ASN A 61 9.17 5.68 10.60
CA ASN A 61 10.57 5.82 10.99
C ASN A 61 11.21 7.12 10.45
N GLY A 62 10.54 7.87 9.57
CA GLY A 62 11.06 9.10 8.98
C GLY A 62 11.90 8.90 7.71
N HIS A 63 12.03 7.66 7.23
CA HIS A 63 12.73 7.30 5.97
C HIS A 63 11.75 7.06 4.81
N GLY A 64 10.45 7.18 5.06
CA GLY A 64 9.39 6.85 4.10
C GLY A 64 9.51 7.53 2.74
N PHE A 65 10.05 8.76 2.65
CA PHE A 65 10.32 9.38 1.36
C PHE A 65 11.33 8.60 0.53
N ASN A 66 12.51 8.28 1.08
CA ASN A 66 13.59 7.61 0.34
C ASN A 66 13.22 6.16 0.02
N ASP A 67 12.65 5.44 0.98
CA ASP A 67 12.21 4.06 0.76
C ASP A 67 11.03 4.00 -0.21
N GLY A 68 10.09 4.93 -0.08
CA GLY A 68 8.94 5.04 -0.97
C GLY A 68 9.35 5.25 -2.42
N MET A 69 10.30 6.15 -2.70
CA MET A 69 10.81 6.40 -4.06
C MET A 69 11.40 5.14 -4.70
N ARG A 70 12.16 4.35 -3.93
CA ARG A 70 12.77 3.10 -4.40
C ARG A 70 11.71 2.02 -4.65
N VAL A 71 10.76 1.86 -3.73
CA VAL A 71 9.70 0.86 -3.84
C VAL A 71 8.73 1.16 -4.98
N ILE A 72 8.33 2.42 -5.15
CA ILE A 72 7.39 2.76 -6.23
C ILE A 72 8.03 2.56 -7.60
N GLU A 73 9.32 2.88 -7.76
CA GLU A 73 10.07 2.56 -8.98
C GLU A 73 10.06 1.05 -9.27
N ALA A 74 10.34 0.22 -8.25
CA ALA A 74 10.34 -1.24 -8.38
C ALA A 74 8.96 -1.80 -8.77
N LEU A 75 7.88 -1.28 -8.19
CA LEU A 75 6.50 -1.66 -8.52
C LEU A 75 6.14 -1.25 -9.96
N ARG A 76 6.42 0.00 -10.34
CA ARG A 76 6.10 0.53 -11.68
C ARG A 76 6.94 -0.10 -12.79
N ALA A 77 8.11 -0.63 -12.46
CA ALA A 77 8.91 -1.41 -13.40
C ALA A 77 8.28 -2.77 -13.79
N ARG A 78 7.19 -3.21 -13.16
CA ARG A 78 6.47 -4.46 -13.49
C ARG A 78 5.18 -4.14 -14.24
N PRO A 79 5.01 -4.57 -15.51
CA PRO A 79 3.79 -4.28 -16.28
C PRO A 79 2.48 -4.66 -15.60
N GLU A 80 2.47 -5.78 -14.88
CA GLU A 80 1.32 -6.30 -14.14
C GLU A 80 0.94 -5.47 -12.91
N LEU A 81 1.88 -4.70 -12.34
CA LEU A 81 1.64 -3.82 -11.18
C LEU A 81 1.67 -2.33 -11.54
N ALA A 82 2.03 -1.99 -12.78
CA ALA A 82 2.26 -0.61 -13.22
C ALA A 82 1.04 0.30 -13.03
N ARG A 83 -0.17 -0.28 -13.01
CA ARG A 83 -1.43 0.44 -12.82
C ARG A 83 -2.13 0.12 -11.51
N THR A 84 -1.54 -0.70 -10.64
CA THR A 84 -2.12 -1.01 -9.33
C THR A 84 -2.09 0.26 -8.47
N PRO A 85 -3.24 0.74 -7.97
CA PRO A 85 -3.31 1.83 -7.02
C PRO A 85 -2.33 1.60 -5.87
N THR A 86 -1.42 2.55 -5.64
CA THR A 86 -0.38 2.46 -4.62
C THR A 86 -0.32 3.75 -3.84
N VAL A 87 -0.45 3.67 -2.51
CA VAL A 87 -0.44 4.83 -1.63
C VAL A 87 0.60 4.68 -0.52
N ILE A 88 1.05 5.81 0.02
CA ILE A 88 2.00 5.88 1.12
C ILE A 88 1.54 6.86 2.19
N GLY A 89 1.77 6.55 3.46
CA GLY A 89 1.38 7.45 4.54
C GLY A 89 2.10 7.22 5.86
N GLY A 90 1.83 8.13 6.79
CA GLY A 90 2.46 8.20 8.11
C GLY A 90 3.42 9.38 8.23
N LYS A 91 4.61 9.13 8.79
CA LYS A 91 5.69 10.11 8.95
C LYS A 91 6.82 9.80 7.97
N LEU A 92 6.80 10.50 6.83
CA LEU A 92 7.68 10.22 5.69
C LEU A 92 9.04 10.93 5.74
N GLY A 93 9.26 11.73 6.78
CA GLY A 93 10.50 12.47 7.01
C GLY A 93 10.82 12.64 8.50
N ILE A 94 12.08 12.95 8.80
CA ILE A 94 12.54 13.25 10.16
C ILE A 94 12.17 14.65 10.65
N SER A 95 11.85 15.58 9.73
CA SER A 95 11.62 17.01 10.03
C SER A 95 10.16 17.37 10.28
N GLY A 96 9.29 16.40 10.58
CA GLY A 96 7.83 16.59 10.66
C GLY A 96 7.14 16.31 9.32
N SER A 97 5.91 16.80 9.15
CA SER A 97 5.14 16.65 7.90
C SER A 97 5.96 17.14 6.69
N GLY A 98 5.93 16.34 5.62
CA GLY A 98 6.72 16.59 4.42
C GLY A 98 6.43 17.95 3.80
N THR A 99 7.46 18.58 3.24
CA THR A 99 7.27 19.76 2.41
C THR A 99 6.37 19.41 1.21
N PRO A 100 5.52 20.32 0.70
CA PRO A 100 4.70 20.09 -0.50
C PRO A 100 5.51 19.65 -1.75
N ALA A 101 6.82 19.92 -1.78
CA ALA A 101 7.71 19.42 -2.82
C ALA A 101 7.93 17.90 -2.74
N ARG A 102 8.11 17.33 -1.54
CA ARG A 102 8.29 15.88 -1.33
C ARG A 102 7.03 15.10 -1.65
N GLN A 103 5.88 15.60 -1.21
CA GLN A 103 4.58 15.00 -1.56
C GLN A 103 4.40 14.95 -3.08
N ARG A 104 4.65 16.07 -3.79
CA ARG A 104 4.59 16.12 -5.26
C ARG A 104 5.59 15.17 -5.93
N ALA A 105 6.78 15.01 -5.38
CA ALA A 105 7.77 14.08 -5.91
C ALA A 105 7.30 12.63 -5.80
N LEU A 106 6.71 12.22 -4.67
CA LEU A 106 6.14 10.88 -4.50
C LEU A 106 4.98 10.63 -5.48
N LEU A 107 4.07 11.60 -5.64
CA LEU A 107 2.98 11.49 -6.61
C LEU A 107 3.52 11.39 -8.05
N THR A 108 4.51 12.20 -8.39
CA THR A 108 5.16 12.18 -9.73
C THR A 108 5.89 10.86 -10.00
N ALA A 109 6.46 10.25 -8.95
CA ALA A 109 7.13 8.95 -9.06
C ALA A 109 6.15 7.78 -9.28
N GLY A 110 4.86 8.00 -9.03
CA GLY A 110 3.80 7.05 -9.36
C GLY A 110 2.94 6.61 -8.19
N PHE A 111 3.06 7.23 -7.01
CA PHE A 111 2.05 7.05 -5.96
C PHE A 111 0.74 7.73 -6.36
N ASP A 112 -0.37 7.06 -6.09
CA ASP A 112 -1.72 7.56 -6.37
C ASP A 112 -2.27 8.38 -5.19
N GLY A 113 -1.64 8.28 -4.02
CA GLY A 113 -2.02 9.01 -2.81
C GLY A 113 -0.88 9.07 -1.79
N VAL A 114 -0.77 10.22 -1.12
CA VAL A 114 0.22 10.47 -0.05
C VAL A 114 -0.52 11.08 1.14
N PHE A 115 -0.46 10.40 2.29
CA PHE A 115 -1.27 10.74 3.47
C PHE A 115 -0.39 10.95 4.72
N GLU A 116 0.02 12.20 4.95
CA GLU A 116 0.82 12.63 6.12
C GLU A 116 -0.08 13.25 7.22
N GLU A 117 0.46 13.38 8.44
CA GLU A 117 -0.22 13.78 9.70
C GLU A 117 -1.40 14.79 9.61
N GLY A 118 -2.34 14.70 10.57
CA GLY A 118 -3.31 15.77 10.90
C GLY A 118 -4.68 15.71 10.20
N GLY A 119 -4.84 14.90 9.15
CA GLY A 119 -6.10 14.64 8.46
C GLY A 119 -6.10 13.35 7.62
N SER A 120 -4.98 12.62 7.63
CA SER A 120 -4.67 11.52 6.72
C SER A 120 -5.71 10.41 6.68
N VAL A 121 -6.37 10.08 7.80
CA VAL A 121 -7.28 8.94 7.86
C VAL A 121 -8.57 9.19 7.08
N LEU A 122 -9.18 10.37 7.20
CA LEU A 122 -10.41 10.71 6.47
C LEU A 122 -10.15 10.84 4.96
N ASP A 123 -9.03 11.46 4.59
CA ASP A 123 -8.61 11.58 3.20
C ASP A 123 -8.28 10.20 2.61
N PHE A 124 -7.64 9.32 3.39
CA PHE A 124 -7.36 7.94 3.01
C PHE A 124 -8.65 7.14 2.82
N GLN A 125 -9.60 7.22 3.75
CA GLN A 125 -10.91 6.58 3.62
C GLN A 125 -11.65 7.07 2.37
N SER A 126 -11.62 8.38 2.12
CA SER A 126 -12.23 8.99 0.93
C SER A 126 -11.57 8.49 -0.37
N PHE A 127 -10.24 8.39 -0.39
CA PHE A 127 -9.50 7.81 -1.50
C PHE A 127 -9.90 6.36 -1.74
N VAL A 128 -9.88 5.53 -0.69
CA VAL A 128 -10.27 4.10 -0.77
C VAL A 128 -11.70 3.94 -1.28
N GLY A 129 -12.65 4.76 -0.80
CA GLY A 129 -14.04 4.76 -1.26
C GLY A 129 -14.22 5.26 -2.71
N SER A 130 -13.25 5.97 -3.27
CA SER A 130 -13.28 6.43 -4.66
C SER A 130 -12.74 5.40 -5.66
N LEU A 131 -12.02 4.38 -5.18
CA LEU A 131 -11.50 3.32 -6.03
C LEU A 131 -12.67 2.49 -6.59
N PRO A 132 -12.64 2.16 -7.89
CA PRO A 132 -13.64 1.28 -8.45
C PRO A 132 -13.54 -0.08 -7.75
N ALA A 133 -14.67 -0.59 -7.27
CA ALA A 133 -14.72 -1.96 -6.79
C ALA A 133 -14.29 -2.88 -7.95
N ALA A 134 -13.18 -3.60 -7.78
CA ALA A 134 -12.78 -4.59 -8.77
C ALA A 134 -13.96 -5.52 -9.03
N ALA A 135 -14.34 -5.66 -10.29
CA ALA A 135 -15.37 -6.60 -10.71
C ALA A 135 -14.98 -7.95 -10.10
N SER A 136 -15.82 -8.48 -9.20
CA SER A 136 -15.50 -9.65 -8.37
C SER A 136 -14.78 -10.69 -9.22
N ARG A 137 -13.48 -10.89 -8.94
CA ARG A 137 -12.72 -12.02 -9.48
C ARG A 137 -13.48 -13.27 -9.04
N THR A 138 -14.27 -13.80 -9.96
CA THR A 138 -15.01 -15.02 -9.72
C THR A 138 -13.95 -16.10 -9.59
N LEU A 139 -13.75 -16.61 -8.37
CA LEU A 139 -12.89 -17.77 -8.17
C LEU A 139 -13.43 -18.88 -9.09
N PRO A 140 -12.62 -19.49 -9.96
CA PRO A 140 -13.07 -20.67 -10.67
C PRO A 140 -13.51 -21.68 -9.62
N ALA A 141 -14.77 -22.11 -9.71
CA ALA A 141 -15.31 -23.17 -8.86
C ALA A 141 -14.34 -24.34 -8.94
N GLY A 142 -13.70 -24.67 -7.82
CA GLY A 142 -12.74 -25.75 -7.74
C GLY A 142 -13.40 -27.01 -8.30
N SER A 143 -12.86 -27.53 -9.40
CA SER A 143 -13.25 -28.84 -9.90
C SER A 143 -12.95 -29.83 -8.79
N GLY A 144 -14.00 -30.36 -8.17
CA GLY A 144 -13.88 -31.50 -7.29
C GLY A 144 -13.19 -32.62 -8.05
N VAL A 145 -11.99 -32.98 -7.59
CA VAL A 145 -11.44 -34.29 -7.91
C VAL A 145 -11.81 -35.17 -6.72
N LEU A 146 -12.88 -35.93 -6.93
CA LEU A 146 -13.19 -37.11 -6.15
C LEU A 146 -12.28 -38.23 -6.68
N LEU A 147 -11.27 -38.63 -5.90
CA LEU A 147 -10.68 -39.96 -5.90
C LEU A 147 -10.19 -40.28 -4.48
#